data_AF-A0A8X6H6A8-F1
#
_entry.id   AF-A0A8X6H6A8-F1
#
_cell.length_a   1.000
_cell.length_b   1.000
_cell.length_c   1.000
_cell.angle_alpha   90.00
_cell.angle_beta   90.00
_cell.angle_gamma   90.00
#
_symmetry.space_group_name_H-M   'P 1'
#
loop_
_entity.id
_entity.type
_entity.pdbx_description
1 polymer ?
#
loop_
_entity_poly.entity_id
_entity_poly.type
_entity_poly.pdbx_seq_one_letter_code
_entity_poly.pdbx_strand_id
1 'polypeptide(L)'
;MQTLPKRYVDRTKVTKTIPTYVKPKADWSQYNDKFLGTHYCRSITYGGDLVASIRISASNTFDLMRVKAAINGGINAGSGSFKGNVEGKLDLLRQNAQDSSSMEINYYASVPIEGVTYDIDGLLKLIEEFPNHVKKVNKGMGNPLRMELYPLNSLNQGWPGYLENRALGDQIEDMGSHFDDLREARRQIGAFSMAIPPIAPQGVYEKLQKFTDKVNNIFGVYMKTISELDTSKEASTQPILDAFKAYEDGEYIMPQKFVRKFLMLQKEI
;
A
#
# COMPACT_ATOMS: atom_id res chain seq x y z
N MET A 1 -4.93 5.12 -19.88
CA MET A 1 -3.81 4.43 -19.20
C MET A 1 -4.36 3.70 -17.99
N GLN A 2 -4.36 2.37 -17.95
CA GLN A 2 -4.85 1.59 -16.81
C GLN A 2 -3.78 0.62 -16.34
N THR A 3 -3.36 0.80 -15.10
CA THR A 3 -2.35 0.02 -14.41
C THR A 3 -3.01 -1.18 -13.74
N LEU A 4 -2.49 -2.38 -13.94
CA LEU A 4 -2.89 -3.57 -13.19
C LEU A 4 -1.73 -4.01 -12.28
N PRO A 5 -1.58 -3.44 -11.08
CA PRO A 5 -0.56 -3.89 -10.15
C PRO A 5 -0.96 -5.27 -9.61
N LYS A 6 -0.33 -6.34 -10.11
CA LYS A 6 -0.37 -7.65 -9.45
C LYS A 6 0.83 -7.74 -8.51
N ARG A 7 0.60 -8.19 -7.27
CA ARG A 7 1.65 -8.35 -6.26
C ARG A 7 2.08 -9.80 -6.18
N TYR A 8 3.38 -10.04 -6.34
CA TYR A 8 4.01 -11.31 -6.06
C TYR A 8 4.66 -11.30 -4.67
N VAL A 9 4.80 -12.47 -4.03
CA VAL A 9 5.58 -12.66 -2.80
C VAL A 9 6.21 -14.06 -2.80
N ASP A 10 7.54 -14.15 -2.94
CA ASP A 10 8.31 -15.35 -2.54
C ASP A 10 8.82 -15.19 -1.10
N ARG A 11 8.89 -16.28 -0.33
CA ARG A 11 9.11 -16.26 1.12
C ARG A 11 10.05 -17.37 1.56
N THR A 12 11.35 -17.09 1.66
CA THR A 12 12.25 -17.85 2.54
C THR A 12 12.13 -17.28 3.94
N LYS A 13 11.69 -18.09 4.92
CA LYS A 13 11.36 -17.59 6.26
C LYS A 13 12.04 -18.39 7.37
N VAL A 14 12.58 -17.65 8.35
CA VAL A 14 13.08 -18.20 9.61
C VAL A 14 12.43 -17.43 10.75
N THR A 15 11.76 -18.14 11.66
CA THR A 15 11.17 -17.52 12.86
C THR A 15 12.04 -17.79 14.08
N LYS A 16 12.40 -16.73 14.80
CA LYS A 16 13.04 -16.80 16.11
C LYS A 16 12.07 -16.37 17.18
N THR A 17 11.92 -17.19 18.21
CA THR A 17 10.97 -16.98 19.30
C THR A 17 11.70 -17.03 20.64
N ILE A 18 11.35 -16.14 21.56
CA ILE A 18 11.85 -16.20 22.93
C ILE A 18 11.35 -17.51 23.56
N PRO A 19 12.23 -18.38 24.09
CA PRO A 19 11.80 -19.61 24.74
C PRO A 19 10.94 -19.33 25.97
N THR A 20 9.94 -20.16 26.21
CA THR A 20 8.94 -19.95 27.28
C THR A 20 9.52 -19.99 28.70
N TYR A 21 10.69 -20.59 28.88
CA TYR A 21 11.39 -20.67 30.17
C TYR A 21 12.24 -19.43 30.49
N VAL A 22 12.47 -18.54 29.51
CA VAL A 22 13.26 -17.33 29.73
C VAL A 22 12.43 -16.31 30.50
N LYS A 23 12.99 -15.82 31.61
CA LYS A 23 12.38 -14.75 32.40
C LYS A 23 12.94 -13.38 31.96
N PRO A 24 12.13 -12.31 32.03
CA PRO A 24 12.65 -10.96 31.81
C PRO A 24 13.65 -10.59 32.90
N LYS A 25 14.52 -9.62 32.62
CA LYS A 25 15.51 -9.09 33.57
C LYS A 25 14.81 -8.59 34.83
N ALA A 26 15.23 -8.95 36.04
CA ALA A 26 14.45 -8.74 37.27
C ALA A 26 13.99 -7.28 37.52
N ASP A 27 14.78 -6.30 37.11
CA ASP A 27 14.54 -4.86 37.24
C ASP A 27 13.88 -4.22 36.00
N TRP A 28 13.40 -5.01 35.03
CA TRP A 28 12.82 -4.48 33.79
C TRP A 28 11.64 -3.52 34.04
N SER A 29 10.85 -3.76 35.08
CA SER A 29 9.70 -2.89 35.40
C SER A 29 10.09 -1.59 36.12
N GLN A 30 11.38 -1.37 36.40
CA GLN A 30 11.88 -0.10 36.94
C GLN A 30 12.20 0.91 35.83
N TYR A 31 12.28 0.46 34.58
CA TYR A 31 12.48 1.35 33.44
C TYR A 31 11.21 2.17 33.21
N ASN A 32 11.38 3.36 32.61
CA ASN A 32 10.27 4.23 32.27
C ASN A 32 9.39 3.60 31.17
N ASP A 33 8.07 3.77 31.27
CA ASP A 33 7.09 3.27 30.31
C ASP A 33 7.26 3.86 28.91
N LYS A 34 7.73 5.11 28.79
CA LYS A 34 8.11 5.73 27.52
C LYS A 34 9.34 5.09 26.89
N PHE A 35 10.19 4.42 27.67
CA PHE A 35 11.37 3.74 27.16
C PHE A 35 11.06 2.31 26.70
N LEU A 36 10.25 1.57 27.47
CA LEU A 36 9.92 0.18 27.15
C LEU A 36 8.68 0.03 26.26
N GLY A 37 7.79 1.02 26.23
CA GLY A 37 6.51 0.94 25.55
C GLY A 37 5.51 0.01 26.24
N THR A 38 4.61 -0.57 25.44
CA THR A 38 3.47 -1.36 25.93
C THR A 38 3.58 -2.87 25.64
N HIS A 39 4.47 -3.27 24.73
CA HIS A 39 4.62 -4.65 24.28
C HIS A 39 6.09 -5.06 24.20
N TYR A 40 6.36 -6.34 24.43
CA TYR A 40 7.64 -6.95 24.07
C TYR A 40 7.48 -7.79 22.79
N CYS A 41 8.58 -7.93 22.07
CA CYS A 41 8.64 -8.85 20.95
C CYS A 41 8.77 -10.29 21.44
N ARG A 42 7.77 -11.13 21.16
CA ARG A 42 7.81 -12.57 21.47
C ARG A 42 8.51 -13.37 20.37
N SER A 43 8.20 -13.05 19.12
CA SER A 43 8.79 -13.72 17.96
C SER A 43 9.01 -12.76 16.80
N ILE A 44 10.05 -13.03 16.01
CA ILE A 44 10.36 -12.31 14.76
C ILE A 44 10.52 -13.35 13.66
N THR A 45 9.77 -13.16 12.58
CA THR A 45 9.96 -13.89 11.33
C THR A 45 10.82 -13.06 10.40
N TYR A 46 12.00 -13.57 10.07
CA TYR A 46 12.92 -13.01 9.11
C TYR A 46 12.71 -13.62 7.73
N GLY A 47 13.05 -12.88 6.67
CA GLY A 47 13.04 -13.36 5.31
C GLY A 47 13.26 -12.24 4.29
N GLY A 48 12.81 -12.47 3.06
CA GLY A 48 12.65 -11.44 2.05
C GLY A 48 11.28 -11.54 1.42
N ASP A 49 10.72 -10.41 0.99
CA ASP A 49 9.54 -10.33 0.14
C ASP A 49 9.96 -9.61 -1.15
N LEU A 50 9.68 -10.21 -2.30
CA LEU A 50 9.85 -9.60 -3.63
C LEU A 50 8.48 -9.37 -4.25
N VAL A 51 8.20 -8.11 -4.59
CA VAL A 51 7.00 -7.69 -5.31
C VAL A 51 7.41 -7.14 -6.67
N ALA A 52 6.93 -7.76 -7.74
CA ALA A 52 7.03 -7.21 -9.08
C ALA A 52 5.69 -6.59 -9.49
N SER A 53 5.72 -5.36 -9.98
CA SER A 53 4.56 -4.65 -10.53
C SER A 53 4.70 -4.53 -12.03
N ILE A 54 3.87 -5.26 -12.76
CA ILE A 54 3.85 -5.25 -14.23
C ILE A 54 2.78 -4.26 -14.70
N ARG A 55 3.19 -3.24 -15.45
CA ARG A 55 2.31 -2.27 -16.10
C ARG A 55 2.30 -2.56 -17.60
N ILE A 56 1.10 -2.72 -18.16
CA ILE A 56 0.92 -2.89 -19.59
C ILE A 56 0.09 -1.70 -20.10
N SER A 57 0.59 -1.03 -21.14
CA SER A 57 -0.11 0.07 -21.80
C SER A 57 -0.40 -0.31 -23.25
N ALA A 58 -1.66 -0.30 -23.64
CA ALA A 58 -2.08 -0.52 -25.02
C ALA A 58 -2.51 0.81 -25.67
N SER A 59 -2.32 0.92 -26.98
CA SER A 59 -2.67 2.10 -27.77
C SER A 59 -4.18 2.22 -28.07
N ASN A 60 -4.93 1.11 -27.96
CA ASN A 60 -6.38 1.11 -28.15
C ASN A 60 -7.12 0.24 -27.12
N THR A 61 -8.43 0.49 -26.99
CA THR A 61 -9.30 -0.16 -25.99
C THR A 61 -9.48 -1.65 -26.26
N PHE A 62 -9.44 -2.09 -27.52
CA PHE A 62 -9.61 -3.49 -27.89
C PHE A 62 -8.43 -4.34 -27.40
N ASP A 63 -7.20 -3.89 -27.67
CA ASP A 63 -5.98 -4.51 -27.17
C ASP A 63 -5.92 -4.50 -25.64
N LEU A 64 -6.35 -3.39 -25.02
CA LEU A 64 -6.45 -3.32 -23.56
C LEU A 64 -7.41 -4.38 -22.98
N MET A 65 -8.57 -4.59 -23.62
CA MET A 65 -9.53 -5.62 -23.20
C MET A 65 -8.99 -7.04 -23.42
N ARG A 66 -8.29 -7.28 -24.53
CA ARG A 66 -7.62 -8.56 -24.82
C ARG A 66 -6.57 -8.88 -23.76
N VAL A 67 -5.70 -7.92 -23.44
CA VAL A 67 -4.67 -8.04 -22.40
C VAL A 67 -5.30 -8.25 -21.02
N LYS A 68 -6.37 -7.51 -20.67
CA LYS A 68 -7.12 -7.71 -19.42
C LYS A 68 -7.70 -9.11 -19.31
N ALA A 69 -8.32 -9.61 -20.38
CA ALA A 69 -8.87 -10.96 -20.42
C ALA A 69 -7.77 -12.02 -20.22
N ALA A 70 -6.61 -11.85 -20.88
CA ALA A 70 -5.45 -12.72 -20.68
C ALA A 70 -4.91 -12.69 -19.25
N ILE A 71 -4.79 -11.51 -18.64
CA ILE A 71 -4.34 -11.33 -17.24
C ILE A 71 -5.31 -11.97 -16.24
N ASN A 72 -6.62 -11.80 -16.46
CA ASN A 72 -7.67 -12.32 -15.57
C ASN A 72 -7.86 -13.83 -15.72
N GLY A 73 -7.73 -14.35 -16.94
CA GLY A 73 -7.76 -15.80 -17.20
C GLY A 73 -6.50 -16.53 -16.73
N GLY A 74 -5.34 -15.89 -16.80
CA GLY A 74 -4.05 -16.51 -16.46
C GLY A 74 -3.60 -16.31 -15.00
N ILE A 75 -3.70 -15.11 -14.44
CA ILE A 75 -2.93 -14.70 -13.25
C ILE A 75 -3.84 -14.42 -12.05
N ASN A 76 -4.95 -15.14 -11.91
CA ASN A 76 -5.68 -15.19 -10.65
C ASN A 76 -5.01 -16.22 -9.72
N ALA A 77 -3.77 -15.93 -9.33
CA ALA A 77 -3.13 -16.63 -8.22
C ALA A 77 -3.49 -15.87 -6.94
N GLY A 78 -4.60 -16.27 -6.30
CA GLY A 78 -4.87 -15.82 -4.94
C GLY A 78 -3.72 -16.27 -4.04
N SER A 79 -3.02 -15.31 -3.43
CA SER A 79 -2.09 -15.38 -2.26
C SER A 79 -1.19 -16.62 -2.03
N GLY A 80 -1.03 -17.51 -3.00
CA GLY A 80 -0.37 -18.80 -2.88
C GLY A 80 0.94 -18.84 -3.67
N SER A 81 1.96 -19.40 -3.04
CA SER A 81 3.32 -19.57 -3.56
C SER A 81 3.40 -20.05 -5.01
N PHE A 82 4.35 -19.50 -5.76
CA PHE A 82 4.65 -19.66 -7.19
C PHE A 82 5.09 -21.06 -7.67
N LYS A 83 4.85 -22.13 -6.91
CA LYS A 83 5.39 -23.46 -7.24
C LYS A 83 4.73 -24.19 -8.41
N GLY A 84 3.87 -23.56 -9.19
CA GLY A 84 3.35 -24.18 -10.41
C GLY A 84 2.76 -23.17 -11.39
N ASN A 85 3.31 -23.15 -12.61
CA ASN A 85 2.74 -22.54 -13.81
C ASN A 85 2.92 -21.00 -13.97
N VAL A 86 3.98 -20.42 -13.43
CA VAL A 86 4.27 -18.96 -13.53
C VAL A 86 4.87 -18.60 -14.87
N GLU A 87 5.86 -19.36 -15.31
CA GLU A 87 6.56 -19.19 -16.58
C GLU A 87 5.56 -19.19 -17.75
N GLY A 88 4.73 -20.25 -17.88
CA GLY A 88 3.69 -20.29 -18.91
C GLY A 88 2.66 -19.16 -18.85
N LYS A 89 2.38 -18.60 -17.66
CA LYS A 89 1.48 -17.43 -17.51
C LYS A 89 2.14 -16.12 -17.92
N LEU A 90 3.42 -15.95 -17.58
CA LEU A 90 4.21 -14.79 -17.98
C LEU A 90 4.52 -14.85 -19.48
N ASP A 91 4.76 -16.03 -20.05
CA ASP A 91 4.91 -16.23 -21.49
C ASP A 91 3.62 -15.92 -22.24
N LEU A 92 2.47 -16.34 -21.71
CA LEU A 92 1.17 -15.99 -22.28
C LEU A 92 0.92 -14.47 -22.21
N LEU A 93 1.40 -13.78 -21.16
CA LEU A 93 1.40 -12.32 -21.15
C LEU A 93 2.31 -11.73 -22.22
N ARG A 94 3.53 -12.26 -22.35
CA ARG A 94 4.50 -11.82 -23.37
C ARG A 94 3.89 -11.88 -24.75
N GLN A 95 3.31 -13.02 -25.12
CA GLN A 95 2.70 -13.25 -26.42
C GLN A 95 1.51 -12.32 -26.66
N ASN A 96 0.64 -12.14 -25.66
CA ASN A 96 -0.54 -11.28 -25.82
C ASN A 96 -0.22 -9.78 -25.84
N ALA A 97 0.94 -9.38 -25.29
CA ALA A 97 1.39 -8.01 -25.18
C ALA A 97 2.34 -7.57 -26.30
N GLN A 98 2.99 -8.50 -27.01
CA GLN A 98 4.12 -8.27 -27.93
C GLN A 98 3.84 -7.29 -29.08
N ASP A 99 2.62 -7.30 -29.64
CA ASP A 99 2.36 -6.58 -30.91
C ASP A 99 1.63 -5.24 -30.74
N SER A 100 1.04 -4.97 -29.57
CA SER A 100 0.14 -3.81 -29.41
C SER A 100 0.23 -3.10 -28.06
N SER A 101 1.20 -3.46 -27.22
CA SER A 101 1.35 -2.84 -25.91
C SER A 101 2.81 -2.70 -25.45
N SER A 102 3.09 -1.64 -24.70
CA SER A 102 4.34 -1.50 -23.96
C SER A 102 4.21 -2.16 -22.59
N MET A 103 5.21 -2.93 -22.18
CA MET A 103 5.30 -3.51 -20.85
C MET A 103 6.41 -2.82 -20.05
N GLU A 104 6.10 -2.48 -18.80
CA GLU A 104 7.04 -1.92 -17.83
C GLU A 104 6.97 -2.75 -16.55
N ILE A 105 8.12 -3.21 -16.04
CA ILE A 105 8.19 -4.02 -14.83
C ILE A 105 8.93 -3.21 -13.77
N ASN A 106 8.33 -3.06 -12.60
CA ASN A 106 8.94 -2.39 -11.45
C ASN A 106 9.11 -3.39 -10.30
N TYR A 107 10.29 -3.40 -9.66
CA TYR A 107 10.62 -4.33 -8.59
C TYR A 107 10.70 -3.62 -7.25
N TYR A 108 10.11 -4.23 -6.24
CA TYR A 108 10.18 -3.79 -4.85
C TYR A 108 10.56 -4.99 -4.00
N ALA A 109 11.71 -4.92 -3.35
CA ALA A 109 12.21 -6.01 -2.52
C ALA A 109 12.54 -5.49 -1.13
N SER A 110 12.32 -6.33 -0.12
CA SER A 110 12.72 -6.01 1.25
C SER A 110 14.21 -6.26 1.51
N VAL A 111 14.94 -6.87 0.58
CA VAL A 111 16.40 -7.06 0.61
C VAL A 111 17.03 -6.46 -0.66
N PRO A 112 18.32 -6.08 -0.66
CA PRO A 112 19.01 -5.67 -1.88
C PRO A 112 18.94 -6.75 -2.96
N ILE A 113 18.62 -6.35 -4.18
CA ILE A 113 18.56 -7.21 -5.36
C ILE A 113 19.63 -6.77 -6.36
N GLU A 114 20.31 -7.74 -6.98
CA GLU A 114 21.34 -7.53 -7.98
C GLU A 114 20.89 -8.08 -9.34
N GLY A 115 21.52 -7.62 -10.43
CA GLY A 115 21.33 -8.22 -11.77
C GLY A 115 19.95 -8.02 -12.39
N VAL A 116 19.22 -6.98 -12.00
CA VAL A 116 17.82 -6.76 -12.37
C VAL A 116 17.70 -6.27 -13.82
N THR A 117 16.94 -6.99 -14.64
CA THR A 117 16.47 -6.52 -15.95
C THR A 117 14.96 -6.31 -15.94
N TYR A 118 14.47 -5.40 -16.78
CA TYR A 118 13.07 -4.93 -16.75
C TYR A 118 12.15 -5.66 -17.73
N ASP A 119 12.50 -6.90 -18.07
CA ASP A 119 11.77 -7.80 -18.95
C ASP A 119 11.31 -9.07 -18.21
N ILE A 120 10.47 -9.87 -18.89
CA ILE A 120 9.89 -11.09 -18.30
C ILE A 120 10.97 -12.12 -17.97
N ASP A 121 11.97 -12.27 -18.84
CA ASP A 121 13.08 -13.20 -18.64
C ASP A 121 13.90 -12.79 -17.40
N GLY A 122 14.10 -11.48 -17.20
CA GLY A 122 14.66 -10.88 -16.00
C GLY A 122 13.86 -11.15 -14.73
N LEU A 123 12.55 -10.99 -14.80
CA LEU A 123 11.65 -11.29 -13.68
C LEU A 123 11.76 -12.77 -13.28
N LEU A 124 11.73 -13.68 -14.24
CA LEU A 124 11.86 -15.12 -13.98
C LEU A 124 13.19 -15.46 -13.31
N LYS A 125 14.29 -14.96 -13.87
CA LYS A 125 15.62 -15.14 -13.29
C LYS A 125 15.71 -14.55 -11.88
N LEU A 126 15.16 -13.35 -11.68
CA LEU A 126 15.15 -12.71 -10.37
C LEU A 126 14.36 -13.53 -9.35
N ILE A 127 13.22 -14.13 -9.74
CA ILE A 127 12.43 -15.02 -8.87
C ILE A 127 13.27 -16.22 -8.45
N GLU A 128 13.97 -16.86 -9.39
CA GLU A 128 14.81 -18.03 -9.11
C GLU A 128 16.02 -17.69 -8.21
N GLU A 129 16.63 -16.53 -8.41
CA GLU A 129 17.81 -16.09 -7.67
C GLU A 129 17.46 -15.41 -6.33
N PHE A 130 16.21 -14.97 -6.14
CA PHE A 130 15.79 -14.21 -4.95
C PHE A 130 16.11 -14.91 -3.63
N PRO A 131 15.92 -16.24 -3.46
CA PRO A 131 16.35 -16.95 -2.26
C PRO A 131 17.84 -16.76 -1.93
N ASN A 132 18.71 -16.62 -2.93
CA ASN A 132 20.13 -16.35 -2.72
C ASN A 132 20.37 -14.91 -2.28
N HIS A 133 19.61 -13.94 -2.80
CA HIS A 133 19.64 -12.55 -2.33
C HIS A 133 19.24 -12.46 -0.85
N VAL A 134 18.21 -13.18 -0.43
CA VAL A 134 17.82 -13.21 1.00
C VAL A 134 18.94 -13.79 1.88
N LYS A 135 19.61 -14.84 1.41
CA LYS A 135 20.70 -15.48 2.16
C LYS A 135 21.94 -14.58 2.36
N LYS A 136 22.14 -13.57 1.51
CA LYS A 136 23.23 -12.60 1.66
C LYS A 136 23.03 -11.66 2.86
N VAL A 137 21.80 -11.53 3.36
CA VAL A 137 21.45 -10.57 4.43
C VAL A 137 21.32 -11.27 5.78
N ASN A 138 21.81 -10.62 6.84
CA ASN A 138 21.62 -11.04 8.23
C ASN A 138 21.98 -12.51 8.50
N LYS A 139 23.18 -12.93 8.07
CA LYS A 139 23.71 -14.30 8.22
C LYS A 139 22.77 -15.38 7.66
N GLY A 140 22.12 -15.11 6.53
CA GLY A 140 21.23 -16.08 5.88
C GLY A 140 19.76 -15.94 6.22
N MET A 141 19.38 -15.08 7.17
CA MET A 141 18.00 -14.98 7.64
C MET A 141 17.15 -13.99 6.84
N GLY A 142 17.77 -13.03 6.16
CA GLY A 142 17.04 -11.89 5.58
C GLY A 142 16.65 -10.81 6.59
N ASN A 143 15.75 -9.93 6.18
CA ASN A 143 15.24 -8.83 7.00
C ASN A 143 14.02 -9.24 7.84
N PRO A 144 13.76 -8.60 9.00
CA PRO A 144 12.53 -8.81 9.75
C PRO A 144 11.31 -8.48 8.89
N LEU A 145 10.41 -9.45 8.69
CA LEU A 145 9.17 -9.28 7.90
C LEU A 145 7.94 -9.16 8.78
N ARG A 146 7.90 -9.92 9.88
CA ARG A 146 6.76 -9.96 10.80
C ARG A 146 7.26 -10.09 12.23
N MET A 147 6.65 -9.32 13.11
CA MET A 147 6.89 -9.39 14.54
C MET A 147 5.59 -9.74 15.26
N GLU A 148 5.69 -10.64 16.23
CA GLU A 148 4.63 -10.93 17.18
C GLU A 148 4.91 -10.16 18.47
N LEU A 149 3.97 -9.27 18.81
CA LEU A 149 4.04 -8.44 20.01
C LEU A 149 3.12 -9.03 21.09
N TYR A 150 3.62 -9.09 22.31
CA TYR A 150 2.86 -9.50 23.49
C TYR A 150 2.88 -8.36 24.52
N PRO A 151 1.77 -8.10 25.22
CA PRO A 151 1.69 -6.95 26.10
C PRO A 151 2.55 -7.15 27.34
N LEU A 152 3.24 -6.09 27.78
CA LEU A 152 4.12 -6.14 28.97
C LEU A 152 3.34 -6.39 30.26
N ASN A 153 2.06 -5.98 30.32
CA ASN A 153 1.18 -6.25 31.45
C ASN A 153 0.91 -7.76 31.67
N SER A 154 1.19 -8.61 30.67
CA SER A 154 1.15 -10.08 30.84
C SER A 154 2.30 -10.62 31.68
N LEU A 155 3.42 -9.88 31.76
CA LEU A 155 4.58 -10.23 32.57
C LEU A 155 4.51 -9.60 33.97
N ASN A 156 3.89 -8.42 34.09
CA ASN A 156 3.65 -7.74 35.37
C ASN A 156 2.31 -6.99 35.29
N GLN A 157 1.31 -7.41 36.05
CA GLN A 157 -0.03 -6.79 36.05
C GLN A 157 -0.03 -5.31 36.49
N GLY A 158 1.01 -4.85 37.19
CA GLY A 158 1.18 -3.44 37.55
C GLY A 158 1.68 -2.55 36.41
N TRP A 159 2.04 -3.13 35.26
CA TRP A 159 2.47 -2.36 34.08
C TRP A 159 1.26 -1.88 33.26
N PRO A 160 1.30 -0.65 32.71
CA PRO A 160 0.21 -0.14 31.87
C PRO A 160 -0.10 -1.07 30.69
N GLY A 161 -1.37 -1.44 30.54
CA GLY A 161 -1.86 -2.18 29.39
C GLY A 161 -2.26 -1.23 28.27
N TYR A 162 -1.93 -1.59 27.02
CA TYR A 162 -2.51 -0.91 25.87
C TYR A 162 -3.97 -1.34 25.70
N LEU A 163 -4.87 -0.36 25.60
CA LEU A 163 -6.27 -0.56 25.28
C LEU A 163 -6.62 0.36 24.12
N GLU A 164 -7.20 -0.22 23.08
CA GLU A 164 -7.66 0.53 21.91
C GLU A 164 -8.96 1.27 22.22
N ASN A 165 -9.06 2.54 21.79
CA ASN A 165 -10.30 3.28 21.87
C ASN A 165 -11.28 2.77 20.81
N ARG A 166 -12.21 1.91 21.23
CA ARG A 166 -13.23 1.32 20.34
C ARG A 166 -14.12 2.36 19.64
N ALA A 167 -14.25 3.58 20.17
CA ALA A 167 -15.01 4.64 19.52
C ALA A 167 -14.35 5.15 18.22
N LEU A 168 -13.05 4.88 18.03
CA LEU A 168 -12.33 5.27 16.82
C LEU A 168 -12.46 4.24 15.69
N GLY A 169 -12.89 3.00 15.98
CA GLY A 169 -12.89 1.90 15.00
C GLY A 169 -13.67 2.25 13.72
N ASP A 170 -14.97 2.55 13.87
CA ASP A 170 -15.84 2.92 12.76
C ASP A 170 -15.37 4.23 12.08
N GLN A 171 -14.86 5.18 12.88
CA GLN A 171 -14.36 6.46 12.36
C GLN A 171 -13.10 6.30 11.50
N ILE A 172 -12.22 5.35 11.83
CA ILE A 172 -11.02 5.05 11.03
C ILE A 172 -11.42 4.42 9.70
N GLU A 173 -12.46 3.58 9.68
CA GLU A 173 -12.98 2.98 8.45
C GLU A 173 -13.59 4.05 7.51
N ASP A 174 -14.41 4.94 8.05
CA ASP A 174 -14.97 6.08 7.32
C ASP A 174 -13.86 7.02 6.82
N MET A 175 -12.85 7.30 7.66
CA MET A 175 -11.68 8.08 7.26
C MET A 175 -10.92 7.42 6.11
N GLY A 176 -10.77 6.09 6.14
CA GLY A 176 -10.19 5.32 5.03
C GLY A 176 -10.96 5.51 3.74
N SER A 177 -12.29 5.44 3.79
CA SER A 177 -13.17 5.63 2.64
C SER A 177 -13.06 7.04 2.04
N HIS A 178 -13.03 8.08 2.88
CA HIS A 178 -12.85 9.47 2.44
C HIS A 178 -11.45 9.70 1.84
N PHE A 179 -10.42 9.13 2.46
CA PHE A 179 -9.06 9.23 1.96
C PHE A 179 -8.90 8.57 0.57
N ASP A 180 -9.55 7.42 0.37
CA ASP A 180 -9.56 6.74 -0.93
C ASP A 180 -10.29 7.55 -2.02
N ASP A 181 -11.41 8.21 -1.71
CA ASP A 181 -12.08 9.14 -2.63
C ASP A 181 -11.15 10.30 -3.04
N LEU A 182 -10.51 10.94 -2.07
CA LEU A 182 -9.56 12.04 -2.34
C LEU A 182 -8.38 11.56 -3.20
N ARG A 183 -7.82 10.38 -2.90
CA ARG A 183 -6.72 9.79 -3.68
C ARG A 183 -7.16 9.52 -5.12
N GLU A 184 -8.34 8.95 -5.31
CA GLU A 184 -8.88 8.65 -6.63
C GLU A 184 -9.21 9.93 -7.41
N ALA A 185 -9.80 10.94 -6.78
CA ALA A 185 -10.03 12.25 -7.39
C ALA A 185 -8.72 12.88 -7.88
N ARG A 186 -7.66 12.90 -7.04
CA ARG A 186 -6.33 13.38 -7.44
C ARG A 186 -5.75 12.61 -8.62
N ARG A 187 -5.92 11.29 -8.64
CA ARG A 187 -5.49 10.44 -9.76
C ARG A 187 -6.21 10.80 -11.06
N GLN A 188 -7.52 11.01 -11.00
CA GLN A 188 -8.33 11.39 -12.16
C GLN A 188 -8.01 12.80 -12.66
N ILE A 189 -7.83 13.76 -11.75
CA ILE A 189 -7.35 15.11 -12.07
C ILE A 189 -6.03 15.03 -12.82
N GLY A 190 -5.03 14.33 -12.28
CA GLY A 190 -3.72 14.23 -12.92
C GLY A 190 -3.78 13.59 -14.31
N ALA A 191 -4.59 12.54 -14.48
CA ALA A 191 -4.79 11.91 -15.78
C ALA A 191 -5.47 12.84 -16.79
N PHE A 192 -6.45 13.64 -16.34
CA PHE A 192 -7.12 14.61 -17.18
C PHE A 192 -6.21 15.78 -17.54
N SER A 193 -5.48 16.34 -16.58
CA SER A 193 -4.51 17.43 -16.81
C SER A 193 -3.50 17.10 -17.89
N MET A 194 -3.03 15.85 -17.96
CA MET A 194 -2.11 15.37 -19.00
C MET A 194 -2.76 15.22 -20.38
N ALA A 195 -4.10 15.10 -20.44
CA ALA A 195 -4.86 14.94 -21.67
C ALA A 195 -5.40 16.27 -22.23
N ILE A 196 -5.29 17.37 -21.49
CA ILE A 196 -5.73 18.69 -21.94
C ILE A 196 -4.82 19.15 -23.09
N PRO A 197 -5.37 19.62 -24.23
CA PRO A 197 -4.58 20.17 -25.32
C PRO A 197 -3.77 21.40 -24.87
N PRO A 198 -2.60 21.68 -25.49
CA PRO A 198 -1.78 22.85 -25.16
C PRO A 198 -2.56 24.17 -25.24
N ILE A 199 -3.56 24.25 -26.11
CA ILE A 199 -4.49 25.37 -26.24
C ILE A 199 -5.86 24.88 -25.77
N ALA A 200 -6.21 25.21 -24.53
CA ALA A 200 -7.52 24.92 -23.96
C ALA A 200 -8.43 26.17 -24.01
N PRO A 201 -9.76 26.00 -24.00
CA PRO A 201 -10.69 27.11 -23.83
C PRO A 201 -10.38 27.96 -22.59
N GLN A 202 -10.73 29.25 -22.66
CA GLN A 202 -10.45 30.19 -21.58
C GLN A 202 -11.13 29.75 -20.27
N GLY A 203 -10.38 29.80 -19.17
CA GLY A 203 -10.88 29.45 -17.83
C GLY A 203 -10.84 27.96 -17.47
N VAL A 204 -10.52 27.06 -18.41
CA VAL A 204 -10.37 25.61 -18.12
C VAL A 204 -9.27 25.36 -17.09
N TYR A 205 -8.07 25.92 -17.32
CA TYR A 205 -6.95 25.77 -16.41
C TYR A 205 -7.22 26.36 -15.03
N GLU A 206 -7.89 27.51 -14.96
CA GLU A 206 -8.21 28.18 -13.70
C GLU A 206 -9.21 27.36 -12.86
N LYS A 207 -10.30 26.88 -13.48
CA LYS A 207 -11.27 26.02 -12.81
C LYS A 207 -10.63 24.72 -12.31
N LEU A 208 -9.81 24.09 -13.15
CA LEU A 208 -9.11 22.85 -12.79
C LEU A 208 -8.11 23.07 -11.66
N GLN A 209 -7.34 24.16 -11.70
CA GLN A 209 -6.38 24.52 -10.66
C GLN A 209 -7.09 24.75 -9.33
N LYS A 210 -8.17 25.54 -9.32
CA LYS A 210 -8.96 25.81 -8.12
C LYS A 210 -9.52 24.52 -7.49
N PHE A 211 -10.01 23.59 -8.30
CA PHE A 211 -10.48 22.30 -7.80
C PHE A 211 -9.33 21.42 -7.29
N THR A 212 -8.19 21.43 -7.99
CA THR A 212 -6.98 20.68 -7.62
C THR A 212 -6.44 21.15 -6.26
N ASP A 213 -6.32 22.46 -6.06
CA ASP A 213 -5.84 23.05 -4.80
C ASP A 213 -6.77 22.69 -3.65
N LYS A 214 -8.08 22.75 -3.88
CA LYS A 214 -9.09 22.34 -2.90
C LYS A 214 -8.91 20.88 -2.47
N VAL A 215 -8.82 19.95 -3.42
CA VAL A 215 -8.63 18.52 -3.12
C VAL A 215 -7.29 18.29 -2.40
N ASN A 216 -6.21 18.95 -2.83
CA ASN A 216 -4.89 18.82 -2.20
C ASN A 216 -4.86 19.34 -0.77
N ASN A 217 -5.54 20.45 -0.48
CA ASN A 217 -5.63 21.01 0.88
C ASN A 217 -6.35 20.03 1.83
N ILE A 218 -7.49 19.48 1.41
CA ILE A 218 -8.24 18.49 2.21
C ILE A 218 -7.40 17.21 2.38
N PHE A 219 -6.76 16.73 1.32
CA PHE A 219 -5.85 15.58 1.39
C PHE A 219 -4.69 15.81 2.38
N GLY A 220 -4.16 17.03 2.45
CA GLY A 220 -3.15 17.42 3.43
C GLY A 220 -3.62 17.28 4.88
N VAL A 221 -4.88 17.65 5.18
CA VAL A 221 -5.48 17.45 6.51
C VAL A 221 -5.53 15.96 6.85
N TYR A 222 -5.97 15.11 5.92
CA TYR A 222 -6.00 13.66 6.14
C TYR A 222 -4.61 13.07 6.37
N MET A 223 -3.61 13.46 5.58
CA MET A 223 -2.24 13.00 5.77
C MET A 223 -1.69 13.38 7.15
N LYS A 224 -2.00 14.60 7.61
CA LYS A 224 -1.64 15.05 8.96
C LYS A 224 -2.34 14.22 10.02
N THR A 225 -3.66 14.07 9.94
CA THR A 225 -4.45 13.24 10.87
C THR A 225 -3.94 11.80 10.94
N ILE A 226 -3.60 11.18 9.81
CA ILE A 226 -3.02 9.82 9.76
C ILE A 226 -1.66 9.78 10.46
N SER A 227 -0.81 10.79 10.25
CA SER A 227 0.52 10.83 10.86
C SER A 227 0.50 11.04 12.38
N GLU A 228 -0.56 11.68 12.88
CA GLU A 228 -0.77 12.00 14.29
C GLU A 228 -1.79 11.06 14.96
N LEU A 229 -2.23 10.01 14.26
CA LEU A 229 -3.29 9.11 14.73
C LEU A 229 -2.81 8.35 15.98
N ASP A 230 -3.46 8.64 17.10
CA ASP A 230 -3.38 7.85 18.32
C ASP A 230 -4.67 7.04 18.46
N THR A 231 -4.53 5.73 18.65
CA THR A 231 -5.65 4.79 18.85
C THR A 231 -5.76 4.33 20.31
N SER A 232 -4.93 4.89 21.20
CA SER A 232 -4.96 4.58 22.63
C SER A 232 -6.30 4.98 23.26
N LYS A 233 -6.63 4.38 24.40
CA LYS A 233 -7.88 4.64 25.14
C LYS A 233 -8.09 6.13 25.48
N GLU A 234 -7.01 6.89 25.68
CA GLU A 234 -7.06 8.31 26.02
C GLU A 234 -6.96 9.23 24.78
N ALA A 235 -6.87 8.64 23.59
CA ALA A 235 -6.75 9.39 22.35
C ALA A 235 -7.99 10.24 22.10
N SER A 236 -7.74 11.47 21.64
CA SER A 236 -8.78 12.40 21.21
C SER A 236 -9.35 11.99 19.86
N THR A 237 -10.68 12.08 19.71
CA THR A 237 -11.36 11.92 18.42
C THR A 237 -11.23 13.17 17.53
N GLN A 238 -10.77 14.29 18.09
CA GLN A 238 -10.77 15.60 17.40
C GLN A 238 -10.01 15.60 16.06
N PRO A 239 -8.83 14.98 15.92
CA PRO A 239 -8.12 14.96 14.63
C PRO A 239 -8.92 14.28 13.51
N ILE A 240 -9.72 13.26 13.84
CA ILE A 240 -10.59 12.59 12.87
C ILE A 240 -11.81 13.46 12.55
N LEU A 241 -12.40 14.09 13.56
CA LEU A 241 -13.51 15.03 13.36
C LEU A 241 -13.10 16.23 12.49
N ASP A 242 -11.88 16.74 12.66
CA ASP A 242 -11.33 17.81 11.83
C ASP A 242 -11.15 17.36 10.38
N ALA A 243 -10.69 16.12 10.16
CA ALA A 243 -10.62 15.52 8.82
C ALA A 243 -12.00 15.34 8.19
N PHE A 244 -13.00 14.92 8.97
CA PHE A 244 -14.38 14.80 8.51
C PHE A 244 -14.97 16.15 8.13
N LYS A 245 -14.76 17.18 8.96
CA LYS A 245 -15.18 18.55 8.67
C LYS A 245 -14.48 19.10 7.42
N ALA A 246 -13.20 18.79 7.23
CA ALA A 246 -12.47 19.19 6.02
C ALA A 246 -13.03 18.51 4.76
N TYR A 247 -13.44 17.23 4.85
CA TYR A 247 -14.07 16.51 3.74
C TYR A 247 -15.52 16.96 3.49
N GLU A 248 -16.25 17.28 4.56
CA GLU A 248 -17.58 17.91 4.51
C GLU A 248 -17.51 19.22 3.73
N ASP A 249 -16.49 20.05 3.93
CA ASP A 249 -16.23 21.20 3.05
C ASP A 249 -17.49 22.10 2.88
N GLY A 250 -18.27 22.24 3.95
CA GLY A 250 -19.53 22.99 3.98
C GLY A 250 -20.73 22.33 3.27
N GLU A 251 -20.63 21.05 2.90
CA GLU A 251 -21.65 20.27 2.19
C GLU A 251 -21.82 18.87 2.77
N TYR A 252 -22.95 18.22 2.50
CA TYR A 252 -23.21 16.86 2.97
C TYR A 252 -22.09 15.86 2.58
N ILE A 253 -21.73 14.99 3.53
CA ILE A 253 -20.80 13.88 3.30
C ILE A 253 -21.51 12.82 2.47
N MET A 254 -20.97 12.51 1.29
CA MET A 254 -21.51 11.48 0.42
C MET A 254 -20.39 10.57 -0.12
N PRO A 255 -20.70 9.31 -0.44
CA PRO A 255 -19.73 8.42 -1.07
C PRO A 255 -19.20 8.98 -2.39
N GLN A 256 -17.88 8.92 -2.56
CA GLN A 256 -17.16 9.37 -3.76
C GLN A 256 -17.45 10.84 -4.14
N LYS A 257 -17.56 11.72 -3.15
CA LYS A 257 -17.96 13.13 -3.34
C LYS A 257 -17.02 13.83 -4.31
N PHE A 258 -15.71 13.76 -4.09
CA PHE A 258 -14.73 14.50 -4.88
C PHE A 258 -14.52 13.88 -6.26
N VAL A 259 -14.61 12.56 -6.39
CA VAL A 259 -14.65 11.92 -7.72
C VAL A 259 -15.87 12.39 -8.51
N ARG A 260 -17.07 12.40 -7.91
CA ARG A 260 -18.29 12.88 -8.58
C ARG A 260 -18.20 14.36 -8.97
N LYS A 261 -17.72 15.21 -8.07
CA LYS A 261 -17.49 16.64 -8.37
C LYS A 261 -16.51 16.82 -9.52
N PHE A 262 -15.45 16.03 -9.56
CA PHE A 262 -14.51 16.06 -10.66
C PHE A 262 -15.16 15.66 -11.99
N LEU A 263 -15.94 14.59 -12.00
CA LEU A 263 -16.68 14.15 -13.20
C LEU A 263 -17.70 15.20 -13.67
N MET A 264 -18.29 15.98 -12.77
CA MET A 264 -19.15 17.12 -13.13
C MET A 264 -18.33 18.26 -13.72
N LEU A 265 -17.22 18.62 -13.09
CA LEU A 265 -16.30 19.64 -13.60
C LEU A 265 -15.82 19.30 -15.02
N GLN A 266 -15.48 18.05 -15.29
CA GLN A 266 -15.10 17.57 -16.64
C GLN A 266 -16.18 17.75 -17.71
N LYS A 267 -17.46 17.82 -17.32
CA LYS A 267 -18.57 18.09 -18.26
C LYS A 267 -18.79 19.58 -18.49
N GLU A 268 -18.32 20.42 -17.57
CA GLU A 268 -18.46 21.88 -17.62
C GLU A 268 -17.32 22.59 -18.37
N ILE A 269 -16.20 21.89 -18.59
CA ILE A 269 -14.98 22.41 -19.23
C ILE A 269 -14.69 21.65 -20.53
#